data_AF-A0A0E0QMW5-F1
#
_entry.id   AF-A0A0E0QMW5-F1
#
_cell.length_a   1.000
_cell.length_b   1.000
_cell.length_c   1.000
_cell.angle_alpha   90.00
_cell.angle_beta   90.00
_cell.angle_gamma   90.00
#
_symmetry.space_group_name_H-M   'P 1'
#
loop_
_entity.id
_entity.type
_entity.pdbx_description
1 polymer ?
#
loop_
_entity_poly.entity_id
_entity_poly.type
_entity_poly.pdbx_seq_one_letter_code
_entity_poly.pdbx_strand_id
1 'polypeptide(L)'
;MESEEARKVCFSKRRADLFKMASELSVHFNADVAAVVFSPAGNRAYSIGDPSVMDRFLSSLPAPAPPAETEPEPEVDWSVMEELSRQCGQLQAMVEAHKARLEKAEEKLRESGAAAWMMDLEAEVGRMAPEDVLALVTKLAVLRDGVAERAHEMLREALLAVAAPTPTTPTTPPPAGF
;
A
#
# COMPACT_ATOMS: atom_id res chain seq x y z
N MET A 1 20.47 23.36 31.38
CA MET A 1 19.90 23.38 30.01
C MET A 1 18.95 24.55 29.94
N GLU A 2 19.36 25.68 29.38
CA GLU A 2 18.77 26.99 29.73
C GLU A 2 17.90 27.64 28.63
N SER A 3 17.62 26.96 27.50
CA SER A 3 16.64 27.45 26.51
C SER A 3 15.40 26.55 26.43
N GLU A 4 14.23 27.17 26.46
CA GLU A 4 12.93 26.50 26.32
C GLU A 4 12.78 25.80 24.97
N GLU A 5 13.30 26.42 23.90
CA GLU A 5 13.31 25.86 22.55
C GLU A 5 14.16 24.60 22.47
N ALA A 6 15.37 24.64 23.05
CA ALA A 6 16.25 23.47 23.13
C ALA A 6 15.60 22.33 23.93
N ARG A 7 14.85 22.65 24.99
CA ARG A 7 14.10 21.66 25.77
C ARG A 7 12.97 21.02 24.95
N LYS A 8 12.22 21.81 24.17
CA LYS A 8 11.16 21.32 23.28
C LYS A 8 11.71 20.40 22.20
N VAL A 9 12.81 20.79 21.54
CA VAL A 9 13.46 19.96 20.50
C VAL A 9 14.00 18.65 21.09
N CYS A 10 14.66 18.73 22.25
CA CYS A 10 15.19 17.55 22.94
C CYS A 10 14.07 16.60 23.36
N PHE A 11 12.97 17.13 23.91
CA PHE A 11 11.79 16.35 24.26
C PHE A 11 11.23 15.60 23.05
N SER A 12 11.01 16.29 21.93
CA SER A 12 10.44 15.67 20.73
C SER A 12 11.30 14.53 20.21
N LYS A 13 12.63 14.69 20.19
CA LYS A 13 13.57 13.63 19.76
C LYS A 13 13.57 12.46 20.74
N ARG A 14 13.80 12.73 22.03
CA ARG A 14 13.87 11.67 23.05
C ARG A 14 12.56 10.92 23.22
N ARG A 15 11.41 11.57 23.06
CA ARG A 15 10.10 10.93 23.07
C ARG A 15 9.96 9.93 21.92
N ALA A 16 10.35 10.33 20.70
CA ALA A 16 10.30 9.46 19.53
C ALA A 16 11.23 8.24 19.71
N ASP A 17 12.47 8.47 20.18
CA ASP A 17 13.43 7.41 20.44
C ASP A 17 12.93 6.43 21.52
N LEU A 18 12.35 6.95 22.61
CA LEU A 18 11.76 6.14 23.67
C LEU A 18 10.62 5.25 23.14
N PHE A 19 9.71 5.83 22.34
CA PHE A 19 8.59 5.08 21.78
C PHE A 19 9.06 4.02 20.80
N LYS A 20 10.10 4.31 20.01
CA LYS A 20 10.75 3.32 19.17
C LYS A 20 11.30 2.17 20.00
N MET A 21 12.07 2.44 21.04
CA MET A 21 12.60 1.40 21.93
C MET A 21 11.47 0.57 22.58
N ALA A 22 10.40 1.21 23.06
CA ALA A 22 9.26 0.50 23.65
C ALA A 22 8.60 -0.45 22.64
N SER A 23 8.39 0.01 21.39
CA SER A 23 7.84 -0.83 20.33
C SER A 23 8.76 -1.99 19.95
N GLU A 24 10.07 -1.76 19.87
CA GLU A 24 11.06 -2.79 19.59
C GLU A 24 11.09 -3.85 20.71
N LEU A 25 11.09 -3.45 21.97
CA LEU A 25 11.05 -4.38 23.10
C LEU A 25 9.77 -5.20 23.13
N SER A 26 8.63 -4.58 22.85
CA SER A 26 7.34 -5.28 22.79
C SER A 26 7.36 -6.36 21.71
N VAL A 27 7.87 -6.06 20.51
CA VAL A 27 7.96 -7.04 19.41
C VAL A 27 9.04 -8.10 19.67
N HIS A 28 10.23 -7.70 20.10
CA HIS A 28 11.39 -8.61 20.20
C HIS A 28 11.25 -9.64 21.33
N PHE A 29 10.65 -9.23 22.45
CA PHE A 29 10.46 -10.08 23.62
C PHE A 29 9.00 -10.48 23.84
N ASN A 30 8.12 -10.14 22.89
CA ASN A 30 6.68 -10.37 22.98
C ASN A 30 6.10 -9.89 24.33
N ALA A 31 6.57 -8.72 24.78
CA ALA A 31 6.32 -8.17 26.09
C ALA A 31 5.23 -7.08 26.03
N ASP A 32 4.38 -7.08 27.06
CA ASP A 32 3.38 -6.04 27.29
C ASP A 32 4.07 -4.78 27.82
N VAL A 33 4.41 -3.86 26.91
CA VAL A 33 5.13 -2.62 27.23
C VAL A 33 4.22 -1.42 26.99
N ALA A 34 4.22 -0.51 27.96
CA ALA A 34 3.56 0.77 27.85
C ALA A 34 4.44 1.91 28.36
N ALA A 35 4.40 3.04 27.66
CA ALA A 35 5.13 4.24 28.04
C ALA A 35 4.25 5.48 27.90
N VAL A 36 4.25 6.34 28.93
CA VAL A 36 3.54 7.63 28.96
C VAL A 36 4.53 8.72 29.29
N VAL A 37 4.54 9.80 28.51
CA VAL A 37 5.43 10.95 28.70
C VAL A 37 4.66 12.25 28.64
N PHE A 38 4.86 13.12 29.64
CA PHE A 38 4.24 14.44 29.72
C PHE A 38 5.14 15.52 29.13
N SER A 39 4.57 16.36 28.27
CA SER A 39 5.29 17.48 27.66
C SER A 39 5.67 18.55 28.69
N PRO A 40 6.93 19.01 28.72
CA PRO A 40 7.33 20.14 29.56
C PRO A 40 6.74 21.48 29.12
N ALA A 41 6.16 21.56 27.92
CA ALA A 41 5.51 22.77 27.39
C ALA A 41 4.02 22.91 27.79
N GLY A 42 3.49 21.96 28.59
CA GLY A 42 2.14 22.03 29.17
C GLY A 42 1.06 21.19 28.46
N ASN A 43 0.20 20.60 29.29
CA ASN A 43 -1.10 19.93 29.04
C ASN A 43 -1.22 18.91 27.90
N ARG A 44 -0.12 18.29 27.46
CA ARG A 44 -0.15 17.18 26.50
C ARG A 44 0.63 15.99 27.02
N ALA A 45 -0.07 14.87 27.17
CA ALA A 45 0.52 13.56 27.38
C ALA A 45 0.68 12.84 26.03
N TYR A 46 1.71 12.03 25.91
CA TYR A 46 1.91 11.13 24.78
C TYR A 46 2.08 9.72 25.32
N SER A 47 1.40 8.76 24.71
CA SER A 47 1.46 7.35 25.12
C SER A 47 1.72 6.41 23.94
N ILE A 48 2.31 5.27 24.23
CA ILE A 48 2.42 4.11 23.35
C ILE A 48 2.25 2.83 24.18
N GLY A 49 1.60 1.82 23.62
CA GLY A 49 1.33 0.54 24.27
C GLY A 49 -0.12 0.09 24.09
N ASP A 50 -0.40 -1.14 24.49
CA ASP A 50 -1.75 -1.68 24.50
C ASP A 50 -2.56 -1.07 25.67
N PRO A 51 -3.76 -0.52 25.44
CA PRO A 51 -4.61 0.05 26.49
C PRO A 51 -4.87 -0.91 27.66
N SER A 52 -4.98 -2.21 27.39
CA SER A 52 -5.23 -3.23 28.41
C SER A 52 -4.11 -3.33 29.45
N VAL A 53 -2.88 -2.95 29.08
CA VAL A 53 -1.73 -2.92 30.00
C VAL A 53 -1.90 -1.84 31.05
N MET A 54 -2.43 -0.68 30.66
CA MET A 54 -2.76 0.41 31.59
C MET A 54 -3.91 0.02 32.49
N ASP A 55 -4.98 -0.54 31.94
CA ASP A 55 -6.15 -0.97 32.72
C ASP A 55 -5.76 -2.01 33.77
N ARG A 56 -4.93 -2.98 33.40
CA ARG A 56 -4.39 -3.99 34.33
C ARG A 56 -3.51 -3.37 35.41
N PHE A 57 -2.67 -2.40 35.05
CA PHE A 57 -1.81 -1.71 36.01
C PHE A 57 -2.65 -0.93 37.02
N LEU A 58 -3.60 -0.12 36.54
CA LEU A 58 -4.48 0.71 37.36
C LEU A 58 -5.38 -0.14 38.27
N SER A 59 -5.90 -1.26 37.75
CA SER A 59 -6.71 -2.21 38.53
C SER A 59 -5.91 -2.94 39.62
N SER A 60 -4.57 -2.97 39.53
CA SER A 60 -3.71 -3.58 40.53
C SER A 60 -3.27 -2.61 41.63
N LEU A 61 -3.51 -1.30 41.45
CA LEU A 61 -3.17 -0.31 42.47
C LEU A 61 -4.15 -0.43 43.64
N PRO A 62 -3.67 -0.36 44.90
CA PRO A 62 -4.57 -0.26 46.04
C PRO A 62 -5.42 1.00 45.90
N ALA A 63 -6.73 0.86 46.20
CA ALA A 63 -7.70 1.95 46.06
C ALA A 63 -7.18 3.23 46.76
N PRO A 64 -7.15 4.38 46.07
CA PRO A 64 -6.78 5.63 46.71
C PRO A 64 -7.82 5.97 47.79
N ALA A 65 -7.36 6.52 48.92
CA ALA A 65 -8.23 7.26 49.83
C ALA A 65 -9.01 8.33 49.04
N PRO A 66 -10.26 8.67 49.42
CA PRO A 66 -11.15 9.48 48.60
C PRO A 66 -10.47 10.81 48.19
N PRO A 67 -10.44 11.17 46.90
CA PRO A 67 -9.70 12.35 46.44
C PRO A 67 -10.45 13.63 46.83
N ALA A 68 -9.71 14.60 47.38
CA ALA A 68 -10.06 16.00 47.22
C ALA A 68 -9.74 16.40 45.77
N GLU A 69 -10.74 16.96 45.10
CA GLU A 69 -10.64 17.66 43.81
C GLU A 69 -10.29 16.78 42.60
N THR A 70 -11.35 16.34 41.92
CA THR A 70 -11.33 15.66 40.62
C THR A 70 -10.80 16.61 39.54
N GLU A 71 -9.55 16.43 39.12
CA GLU A 71 -9.08 16.93 37.82
C GLU A 71 -9.86 16.21 36.70
N PRO A 72 -10.30 16.91 35.64
CA PRO A 72 -11.08 16.32 34.57
C PRO A 72 -10.25 15.25 33.85
N GLU A 73 -10.83 14.06 33.67
CA GLU A 73 -10.23 13.02 32.83
C GLU A 73 -9.91 13.57 31.44
N PRO A 74 -8.79 13.17 30.80
CA PRO A 74 -8.52 13.58 29.44
C PRO A 74 -9.62 13.03 28.54
N GLU A 75 -10.44 13.91 27.96
CA GLU A 75 -11.41 13.55 26.94
C GLU A 75 -10.68 12.86 25.79
N VAL A 76 -10.82 11.54 25.71
CA VAL A 76 -10.41 10.76 24.55
C VAL A 76 -11.29 11.22 23.40
N ASP A 77 -10.68 11.80 22.36
CA ASP A 77 -11.39 12.18 21.15
C ASP A 77 -11.81 10.92 20.38
N TRP A 78 -12.99 10.40 20.72
CA TRP A 78 -13.58 9.23 20.10
C TRP A 78 -13.76 9.39 18.59
N SER A 79 -13.92 10.62 18.10
CA SER A 79 -14.02 10.88 16.66
C SER A 79 -12.72 10.56 15.94
N VAL A 80 -11.57 10.87 16.53
CA VAL A 80 -10.25 10.55 15.96
C VAL A 80 -9.98 9.05 16.01
N MET A 81 -10.42 8.37 17.08
CA MET A 81 -10.24 6.92 17.22
C MET A 81 -11.10 6.14 16.21
N GLU A 82 -12.37 6.53 16.03
CA GLU A 82 -13.26 5.94 15.03
C GLU A 82 -12.72 6.13 13.61
N GLU A 83 -12.21 7.33 13.29
CA GLU A 83 -11.62 7.61 11.98
C GLU A 83 -10.36 6.77 11.72
N LEU A 84 -9.49 6.62 12.73
CA LEU A 84 -8.31 5.78 12.60
C LEU A 84 -8.68 4.30 12.42
N SER A 85 -9.65 3.80 13.18
CA SER A 85 -10.18 2.45 13.04
C SER A 85 -10.74 2.21 11.63
N ARG A 86 -11.49 3.19 11.08
CA ARG A 86 -12.00 3.16 9.71
C ARG A 86 -10.88 3.07 8.69
N GLN A 87 -9.82 3.87 8.84
CA GLN A 87 -8.66 3.86 7.93
C GLN A 87 -7.89 2.54 7.97
N CYS A 88 -7.69 1.98 9.17
CA CYS A 88 -7.08 0.66 9.34
C CYS A 88 -7.90 -0.44 8.62
N GLY A 89 -9.22 -0.45 8.79
CA GLY A 89 -10.10 -1.39 8.10
C GLY A 89 -10.05 -1.25 6.57
N GLN A 90 -9.96 -0.03 6.06
CA GLN A 90 -9.82 0.23 4.62
C GLN A 90 -8.50 -0.30 4.05
N LEU A 91 -7.39 -0.05 4.76
CA LEU A 91 -6.08 -0.55 4.35
C LEU A 91 -6.04 -2.08 4.35
N GLN A 92 -6.60 -2.71 5.38
CA GLN A 92 -6.72 -4.17 5.44
C GLN A 92 -7.55 -4.72 4.26
N ALA A 93 -8.70 -4.12 3.97
CA ALA A 93 -9.54 -4.54 2.85
C ALA A 93 -8.81 -4.42 1.49
N MET A 94 -8.04 -3.34 1.28
CA MET A 94 -7.23 -3.19 0.07
C MET A 94 -6.14 -4.25 -0.05
N VAL A 95 -5.45 -4.56 1.05
CA VAL A 95 -4.41 -5.61 1.07
C VAL A 95 -5.02 -6.98 0.73
N GLU A 96 -6.15 -7.35 1.34
CA GLU A 96 -6.81 -8.62 1.06
C GLU A 96 -7.35 -8.69 -0.38
N ALA A 97 -7.90 -7.59 -0.91
CA ALA A 97 -8.30 -7.52 -2.31
C ALA A 97 -7.12 -7.68 -3.28
N HIS A 98 -5.97 -7.11 -2.95
CA HIS A 98 -4.74 -7.29 -3.73
C HIS A 98 -4.23 -8.73 -3.68
N LYS A 99 -4.20 -9.36 -2.49
CA LYS A 99 -3.83 -10.77 -2.34
C LYS A 99 -4.75 -11.70 -3.16
N ALA A 100 -6.07 -11.51 -3.04
CA ALA A 100 -7.04 -12.31 -3.79
C ALA A 100 -6.91 -12.13 -5.32
N ARG A 101 -6.48 -10.95 -5.79
CA ARG A 101 -6.18 -10.72 -7.21
C ARG A 101 -4.92 -11.46 -7.66
N LEU A 102 -3.88 -11.48 -6.84
CA LEU A 102 -2.64 -12.21 -7.12
C LEU A 102 -2.89 -13.71 -7.16
N GLU A 103 -3.60 -14.26 -6.18
CA GLU A 103 -3.94 -15.69 -6.13
C GLU A 103 -4.74 -16.13 -7.36
N LYS A 104 -5.73 -15.33 -7.79
CA LYS A 104 -6.48 -15.58 -9.03
C LYS A 104 -5.61 -15.51 -10.29
N ALA A 105 -4.60 -14.64 -10.31
CA ALA A 105 -3.67 -14.53 -11.44
C ALA A 105 -2.73 -15.75 -11.49
N GLU A 106 -2.22 -16.18 -10.33
CA GLU A 106 -1.40 -17.39 -10.20
C GLU A 106 -2.19 -18.65 -10.56
N GLU A 107 -3.45 -18.75 -10.13
CA GLU A 107 -4.32 -19.87 -10.50
C GLU A 107 -4.51 -19.95 -12.02
N LYS A 108 -4.80 -18.83 -12.68
CA LYS A 108 -4.89 -18.77 -14.14
C LYS A 108 -3.57 -19.11 -14.83
N LEU A 109 -2.44 -18.68 -14.27
CA LEU A 109 -1.12 -19.04 -14.80
C LEU A 109 -0.89 -20.55 -14.70
N ARG A 110 -1.27 -21.16 -13.57
CA ARG A 110 -1.20 -22.60 -13.35
C ARG A 110 -2.12 -23.37 -14.30
N GLU A 111 -3.35 -22.90 -14.49
CA GLU A 111 -4.33 -23.50 -15.43
C GLU A 111 -3.88 -23.39 -16.88
N SER A 112 -3.26 -22.28 -17.27
CA SER A 112 -2.74 -22.10 -18.64
C SER A 112 -1.56 -23.01 -18.98
N GLY A 113 -0.95 -23.68 -17.99
CA GLY A 113 0.26 -24.46 -18.16
C GLY A 113 1.52 -23.62 -18.44
N ALA A 114 1.41 -22.29 -18.47
CA ALA A 114 2.52 -21.39 -18.79
C ALA A 114 3.68 -21.51 -17.78
N ALA A 115 3.38 -21.77 -16.50
CA ALA A 115 4.42 -22.02 -15.49
C ALA A 115 5.23 -23.28 -15.80
N ALA A 116 4.56 -24.38 -16.19
CA ALA A 116 5.23 -25.61 -16.58
C ALA A 116 6.05 -25.42 -17.87
N TRP A 117 5.47 -24.73 -18.86
CA TRP A 117 6.18 -24.38 -20.10
C TRP A 117 7.42 -23.51 -19.85
N MET A 118 7.36 -22.56 -18.91
CA MET A 118 8.50 -21.72 -18.52
C MET A 118 9.61 -22.53 -17.86
N MET A 119 9.28 -23.48 -16.96
CA MET A 119 10.28 -24.37 -16.37
C MET A 119 10.96 -25.27 -17.41
N ASP A 120 10.19 -25.80 -18.37
CA ASP A 120 10.75 -26.60 -19.47
C ASP A 120 11.69 -25.77 -20.34
N LEU A 121 11.32 -24.51 -20.63
CA LEU A 121 12.14 -23.57 -21.39
C LEU A 121 13.44 -23.22 -20.64
N GLU A 122 13.36 -22.94 -19.34
CA GLU A 122 14.53 -22.68 -18.50
C GLU A 122 15.49 -23.88 -18.48
N ALA A 123 14.95 -25.09 -18.35
CA ALA A 123 15.75 -26.31 -18.37
C ALA A 123 16.43 -26.53 -19.74
N GLU A 124 15.73 -26.23 -20.84
CA GLU A 124 16.29 -26.33 -22.19
C GLU A 124 17.37 -25.27 -22.45
N VAL A 125 17.10 -24.01 -22.11
CA VAL A 125 18.08 -22.91 -22.24
C VAL A 125 19.31 -23.18 -21.37
N GLY A 126 19.15 -23.76 -20.18
CA GLY A 126 20.26 -24.15 -19.32
C GLY A 126 21.15 -25.26 -19.88
N ARG A 127 20.68 -26.04 -20.88
CA ARG A 127 21.46 -27.07 -21.59
C ARG A 127 22.14 -26.54 -22.86
N MET A 128 21.78 -25.35 -23.33
CA MET A 128 22.33 -24.78 -24.55
C MET A 128 23.73 -24.22 -24.35
N ALA A 129 24.53 -24.21 -25.41
CA ALA A 129 25.81 -23.52 -25.41
C ALA A 129 25.60 -21.99 -25.39
N PRO A 130 26.53 -21.20 -24.82
CA PRO A 130 26.40 -19.74 -24.74
C PRO A 130 26.17 -19.07 -26.10
N GLU A 131 26.78 -19.60 -27.16
CA GLU A 131 26.65 -19.11 -28.53
C GLU A 131 25.23 -19.29 -29.07
N ASP A 132 24.61 -20.44 -28.77
CA ASP A 132 23.25 -20.77 -29.18
C ASP A 132 22.22 -19.94 -28.42
N VAL A 133 22.43 -19.69 -27.12
CA VAL A 133 21.59 -18.79 -26.32
C VAL A 133 21.64 -17.37 -26.90
N LEU A 134 22.82 -16.88 -27.27
CA LEU A 134 22.97 -15.56 -27.88
C LEU A 134 22.28 -15.50 -29.26
N ALA A 135 22.42 -16.55 -30.07
CA ALA A 135 21.74 -16.66 -31.36
C ALA A 135 20.20 -16.72 -31.20
N LEU A 136 19.70 -17.35 -30.15
CA LEU A 136 18.27 -17.38 -29.83
C LEU A 136 17.76 -16.00 -29.40
N VAL A 137 18.45 -15.34 -28.47
CA VAL A 137 18.08 -14.00 -27.98
C VAL A 137 18.08 -12.97 -29.11
N THR A 138 19.06 -13.02 -30.01
CA THR A 138 19.13 -12.11 -31.17
C THR A 138 17.95 -12.31 -32.12
N LYS A 139 17.59 -13.55 -32.43
CA LYS A 139 16.40 -13.86 -33.24
C LYS A 139 15.10 -13.41 -32.58
N LEU A 140 14.96 -13.61 -31.26
CA LEU A 140 13.80 -13.16 -30.51
C LEU A 140 13.69 -11.63 -30.47
N ALA A 141 14.81 -10.91 -30.38
CA ALA A 141 14.81 -9.45 -30.43
C ALA A 141 14.29 -8.94 -31.78
N VAL A 142 14.77 -9.51 -32.90
CA VAL A 142 14.28 -9.16 -34.25
C VAL A 142 12.79 -9.46 -34.40
N LEU A 143 12.34 -10.62 -33.90
CA LEU A 143 10.93 -10.98 -33.94
C LEU A 143 10.06 -10.02 -33.14
N ARG A 144 10.48 -9.68 -31.91
CA ARG A 144 9.79 -8.71 -31.05
C ARG A 144 9.61 -7.37 -31.76
N ASP A 145 10.68 -6.86 -32.36
CA ASP A 145 10.66 -5.57 -33.04
C ASP A 145 9.72 -5.63 -34.26
N GLY A 146 9.77 -6.71 -35.04
CA GLY A 146 8.84 -6.92 -36.15
C GLY A 146 7.37 -7.02 -35.74
N VAL A 147 7.08 -7.66 -34.59
CA VAL A 147 5.72 -7.72 -34.03
C VAL A 147 5.26 -6.34 -33.56
N ALA A 148 6.14 -5.57 -32.90
CA ALA A 148 5.83 -4.21 -32.46
C ALA A 148 5.50 -3.30 -33.64
N GLU A 149 6.32 -3.32 -34.70
CA GLU A 149 6.06 -2.55 -35.92
C GLU A 149 4.71 -2.92 -36.56
N ARG A 150 4.41 -4.22 -36.64
CA ARG A 150 3.13 -4.67 -37.19
C ARG A 150 1.93 -4.24 -36.33
N ALA A 151 2.07 -4.28 -35.01
CA ALA A 151 1.04 -3.79 -34.10
C ALA A 151 0.83 -2.26 -34.26
N HIS A 152 1.92 -1.51 -34.43
CA HIS A 152 1.85 -0.08 -34.70
C HIS A 152 1.18 0.23 -36.04
N GLU A 153 1.50 -0.49 -37.12
CA GLU A 153 0.84 -0.29 -38.40
C GLU A 153 -0.66 -0.63 -38.31
N MET A 154 -1.02 -1.73 -37.65
CA MET A 154 -2.43 -2.09 -37.44
C MET A 154 -3.20 -1.03 -36.66
N LEU A 155 -2.58 -0.44 -35.63
CA LEU A 155 -3.19 0.66 -34.87
C LEU A 155 -3.36 1.91 -35.76
N ARG A 156 -2.36 2.21 -36.60
CA ARG A 156 -2.38 3.34 -37.54
C ARG A 156 -3.49 3.17 -38.59
N GLU A 157 -3.59 1.99 -39.19
CA GLU A 157 -4.64 1.63 -40.13
C GLU A 157 -6.03 1.71 -39.49
N ALA A 158 -6.21 1.21 -38.27
CA ALA A 158 -7.48 1.28 -37.54
C ALA A 158 -7.89 2.73 -37.25
N LEU A 159 -6.95 3.60 -36.87
CA LEU A 159 -7.21 5.03 -36.64
C LEU A 159 -7.59 5.76 -37.93
N LEU A 160 -6.92 5.46 -39.05
CA LEU A 160 -7.25 6.02 -40.35
C LEU A 160 -8.62 5.53 -40.86
N ALA A 161 -8.98 4.27 -40.62
CA ALA A 161 -10.28 3.71 -40.96
C ALA A 161 -11.42 4.34 -40.15
N VAL A 162 -11.17 4.69 -38.88
CA VAL A 162 -12.14 5.42 -38.03
C VAL A 162 -12.27 6.90 -38.43
N ALA A 163 -11.20 7.50 -38.96
CA ALA A 163 -11.18 8.90 -39.40
C ALA A 163 -11.74 9.11 -40.83
N ALA A 164 -12.03 8.04 -41.58
CA ALA A 164 -12.63 8.14 -42.90
C ALA A 164 -14.07 8.68 -42.80
N PRO A 165 -14.43 9.78 -43.51
CA PRO A 165 -15.79 10.29 -43.48
C PRO A 165 -16.75 9.26 -44.10
N THR A 166 -17.83 8.95 -43.38
CA THR A 166 -18.93 8.13 -43.92
C THR A 166 -19.41 8.75 -45.24
N PRO A 167 -19.58 7.97 -46.32
CA PRO A 167 -20.06 8.51 -47.59
C PRO A 167 -21.42 9.15 -47.37
N THR A 168 -21.48 10.47 -47.54
CA THR A 168 -22.74 11.23 -47.51
C THR A 168 -23.57 10.76 -48.69
N THR A 169 -24.65 10.04 -48.39
CA THR A 169 -25.71 9.76 -49.37
C THR A 169 -26.19 11.09 -49.96
N PRO A 170 -26.19 11.27 -51.29
CA PRO A 170 -26.64 12.52 -51.89
C PRO A 170 -28.15 12.69 -51.64
N THR A 171 -28.49 13.64 -50.76
CA THR A 171 -29.86 14.11 -50.54
C THR A 171 -30.40 14.68 -51.84
N THR A 172 -31.33 13.96 -52.47
CA THR A 172 -32.07 14.44 -53.64
C THR A 172 -33.01 15.57 -53.19
N PRO A 173 -32.98 16.76 -53.82
CA PRO A 173 -33.89 17.84 -53.46
C PRO A 173 -35.34 17.49 -53.83
N PRO A 174 -36.34 17.94 -53.06
CA PRO A 174 -37.74 17.69 -53.37
C PRO A 174 -38.15 18.44 -54.65
N PRO A 175 -39.05 17.86 -55.47
CA PRO A 175 -39.53 18.53 -56.68
C PRO A 175 -40.35 19.78 -56.32
N ALA A 176 -40.04 20.88 -57.00
CA ALA A 176 -40.84 22.10 -56.98
C ALA A 176 -42.22 21.80 -57.59
N GLY A 177 -43.27 22.19 -56.87
CA GLY A 177 -44.64 21.85 -57.20
C GLY A 177 -45.17 22.45 -58.51
N PHE A 178 -46.21 21.79 -59.02
CA PHE A 178 -47.42 22.38 -59.60
C PHE A 178 -48.60 21.49 -59.20
#